data_AF-A0AA96U2A3-F1
#
_entry.id   AF-A0AA96U2A3-F1
#
_cell.length_a   1.000
_cell.length_b   1.000
_cell.length_c   1.000
_cell.angle_alpha   90.00
_cell.angle_beta   90.00
_cell.angle_gamma   90.00
#
_symmetry.space_group_name_H-M   'P 1'
#
loop_
_entity.id
_entity.type
_entity.pdbx_description
1 polymer ?
#
loop_
_entity_poly.entity_id
_entity_poly.type
_entity_poly.pdbx_seq_one_letter_code
_entity_poly.pdbx_strand_id
1 'polypeptide(L)'
;MTHLALVVGASGIVGSATTDLLLENGWQVAALSRRPAARVGVTPVAADLQDPASVTAALKNLKPTHVFITTWSRQATEAENIKVNSAMVRNVLDALRPAGSVKHVALVTGLKHYLGPFEAYGKGTLPQTPFREEQGRLDVENFYYAQEDEVFAAAEKDGFTWSVHRPHTVTGVAVGNAMNMATTLAVYATICKHTGRPFVFPGSRVQWDSLTDMTDARQLAKQQLWAATTPAAANQAFNITNGDIFRWKWMWGRIAEYFGLEAADFPAAPAPLETQMADDQKAWSQIAAEHGLQESDISRLISPWHTDADLGRPIEVVTDMTKSRLMGFDAYQASDQAFFNVFERLRTLRLIP
;
A
#
# COMPACT_ATOMS: atom_id res chain seq x y z
N MET A 1 23.72 17.33 7.07
CA MET A 1 24.21 15.94 7.17
C MET A 1 23.44 15.12 6.16
N THR A 2 24.09 14.35 5.29
CA THR A 2 23.39 13.56 4.28
C THR A 2 22.79 12.33 4.95
N HIS A 3 21.46 12.20 4.96
CA HIS A 3 20.80 11.02 5.50
C HIS A 3 20.91 9.85 4.50
N LEU A 4 21.24 8.66 5.00
CA LEU A 4 21.13 7.41 4.26
C LEU A 4 19.87 6.69 4.70
N ALA A 5 18.97 6.43 3.76
CA ALA A 5 17.74 5.65 3.94
C ALA A 5 17.91 4.24 3.38
N LEU A 6 17.42 3.24 4.10
CA LEU A 6 17.16 1.89 3.59
C LEU A 6 15.65 1.74 3.38
N VAL A 7 15.21 1.56 2.14
CA VAL A 7 13.80 1.29 1.81
C VAL A 7 13.63 -0.21 1.57
N VAL A 8 12.93 -0.89 2.48
CA VAL A 8 12.69 -2.33 2.44
C VAL A 8 11.35 -2.61 1.76
N GLY A 9 11.39 -3.27 0.59
CA GLY A 9 10.22 -3.38 -0.28
C GLY A 9 10.15 -2.31 -1.36
N ALA A 10 11.30 -1.80 -1.81
CA ALA A 10 11.40 -0.64 -2.69
C ALA A 10 10.72 -0.80 -4.07
N SER A 11 10.47 -2.03 -4.51
CA SER A 11 9.74 -2.31 -5.77
C SER A 11 8.21 -2.33 -5.61
N GLY A 12 7.70 -2.24 -4.37
CA GLY A 12 6.25 -2.17 -4.10
C GLY A 12 5.70 -0.75 -4.29
N ILE A 13 4.37 -0.63 -4.23
CA ILE A 13 3.65 0.64 -4.42
C ILE A 13 4.19 1.73 -3.48
N VAL A 14 4.26 1.43 -2.18
CA VAL A 14 4.69 2.40 -1.16
C VAL A 14 6.20 2.61 -1.20
N GLY A 15 6.98 1.53 -1.38
CA GLY A 15 8.44 1.60 -1.43
C GLY A 15 8.95 2.44 -2.60
N SER A 16 8.32 2.36 -3.77
CA SER A 16 8.68 3.19 -4.93
C SER A 16 8.40 4.67 -4.65
N ALA A 17 7.20 5.00 -4.15
CA ALA A 17 6.84 6.38 -3.82
C ALA A 17 7.74 6.97 -2.71
N THR A 18 8.11 6.15 -1.73
CA THR A 18 9.06 6.52 -0.66
C THR A 18 10.45 6.78 -1.23
N THR A 19 10.92 5.91 -2.12
CA THR A 19 12.21 6.08 -2.81
C THR A 19 12.24 7.37 -3.64
N ASP A 20 11.18 7.64 -4.41
CA ASP A 20 11.04 8.85 -5.24
C ASP A 20 11.17 10.11 -4.38
N LEU A 21 10.35 10.20 -3.32
CA LEU A 21 10.32 11.36 -2.45
C LEU A 21 11.66 11.59 -1.73
N LEU A 22 12.30 10.52 -1.26
CA LEU A 22 13.60 10.62 -0.58
C LEU A 22 14.68 11.18 -1.52
N LEU A 23 14.74 10.72 -2.78
CA LEU A 23 15.67 11.24 -3.78
C LEU A 23 15.41 12.72 -4.08
N GLU A 24 14.14 13.11 -4.24
CA GLU A 24 13.74 14.51 -4.45
C GLU A 24 14.17 15.42 -3.29
N ASN A 25 14.26 14.86 -2.07
CA ASN A 25 14.73 15.56 -0.88
C ASN A 25 16.24 15.42 -0.63
N GLY A 26 17.01 14.93 -1.61
CA GLY A 26 18.47 14.85 -1.55
C GLY A 26 19.03 13.76 -0.62
N TRP A 27 18.22 12.76 -0.28
CA TRP A 27 18.68 11.62 0.52
C TRP A 27 19.50 10.64 -0.32
N GLN A 28 20.45 9.96 0.32
CA GLN A 28 21.03 8.75 -0.25
C GLN A 28 20.07 7.60 0.02
N VAL A 29 19.75 6.79 -0.99
CA VAL A 29 18.78 5.71 -0.86
C VAL A 29 19.41 4.37 -1.24
N ALA A 30 19.34 3.42 -0.31
CA ALA A 30 19.51 1.99 -0.57
C ALA A 30 18.13 1.34 -0.70
N ALA A 31 17.88 0.67 -1.82
CA ALA A 31 16.58 0.08 -2.14
C ALA A 31 16.66 -1.45 -2.08
N LEU A 32 16.01 -2.04 -1.09
CA LEU A 32 16.00 -3.49 -0.88
C LEU A 32 14.77 -4.12 -1.51
N SER A 33 15.01 -5.09 -2.40
CA SER A 33 14.01 -6.04 -2.87
C SER A 33 14.69 -7.37 -3.25
N ARG A 34 13.89 -8.41 -3.53
CA ARG A 34 14.45 -9.70 -4.01
C ARG A 34 15.15 -9.57 -5.36
N ARG A 35 14.67 -8.66 -6.21
CA ARG A 35 15.15 -8.42 -7.58
C ARG A 35 15.17 -6.91 -7.83
N PRO A 36 16.17 -6.18 -7.29
CA PRO A 36 16.22 -4.74 -7.43
C PRO A 36 16.52 -4.37 -8.89
N ALA A 37 15.78 -3.38 -9.41
CA ALA A 37 16.08 -2.80 -10.72
C ALA A 37 17.15 -1.71 -10.58
N ALA A 38 18.01 -1.58 -11.59
CA ALA A 38 18.95 -0.47 -11.66
C ALA A 38 18.20 0.85 -11.77
N ARG A 39 18.56 1.82 -10.93
CA ARG A 39 17.93 3.14 -10.90
C ARG A 39 18.96 4.20 -10.54
N VAL A 40 18.99 5.29 -11.30
CA VAL A 40 19.88 6.43 -11.06
C VAL A 40 19.62 7.01 -9.67
N GLY A 41 20.69 7.27 -8.92
CA GLY A 41 20.63 7.82 -7.56
C GLY A 41 20.31 6.81 -6.45
N VAL A 42 20.07 5.54 -6.79
CA VAL A 42 19.69 4.49 -5.83
C VAL A 42 20.74 3.39 -5.79
N THR A 43 21.13 2.97 -4.58
CA THR A 43 21.96 1.78 -4.37
C THR A 43 21.06 0.55 -4.32
N PRO A 44 21.11 -0.38 -5.29
CA PRO A 44 20.29 -1.59 -5.27
C PRO A 44 20.80 -2.56 -4.21
N VAL A 45 19.90 -3.16 -3.43
CA VAL A 45 20.21 -4.16 -2.41
C VAL A 45 19.35 -5.40 -2.68
N ALA A 46 19.99 -6.50 -3.08
CA ALA A 46 19.31 -7.76 -3.33
C ALA A 46 19.35 -8.64 -2.07
N ALA A 47 18.18 -8.95 -1.51
CA ALA A 47 18.07 -9.86 -0.37
C ALA A 47 16.70 -10.56 -0.35
N ASP A 48 16.69 -11.79 0.17
CA ASP A 48 15.45 -12.44 0.60
C ASP A 48 15.27 -12.21 2.10
N LEU A 49 14.21 -11.49 2.47
CA LEU A 49 13.92 -11.16 3.86
C LEU A 49 13.56 -12.37 4.72
N GLN A 50 13.21 -13.50 4.10
CA GLN A 50 12.95 -14.76 4.79
C GLN A 50 14.23 -15.57 5.08
N ASP A 51 15.37 -15.18 4.48
CA ASP A 51 16.68 -15.80 4.71
C ASP A 51 17.58 -14.84 5.52
N PRO A 52 17.77 -15.06 6.83
CA PRO A 52 18.60 -14.21 7.67
C PRO A 52 20.05 -14.07 7.16
N ALA A 53 20.61 -15.10 6.53
CA ALA A 53 21.97 -15.07 6.00
C ALA A 53 22.04 -14.17 4.76
N SER A 54 21.03 -14.25 3.88
CA SER A 54 20.87 -13.34 2.73
C SER A 54 20.82 -11.87 3.18
N VAL A 55 19.97 -11.55 4.17
CA VAL A 55 19.82 -10.19 4.70
C VAL A 55 21.13 -9.70 5.32
N THR A 56 21.76 -10.52 6.16
CA THR A 56 23.03 -10.16 6.82
C THR A 56 24.14 -9.88 5.80
N ALA A 57 24.26 -10.71 4.77
CA ALA A 57 25.26 -10.52 3.72
C ALA A 57 25.01 -9.23 2.92
N ALA A 58 23.75 -8.96 2.55
CA ALA A 58 23.36 -7.81 1.75
C ALA A 58 23.52 -6.47 2.51
N LEU A 59 23.29 -6.46 3.82
CA LEU A 59 23.32 -5.25 4.64
C LEU A 59 24.67 -4.99 5.33
N LYS A 60 25.63 -5.93 5.26
CA LYS A 60 26.91 -5.91 5.99
C LYS A 60 27.66 -4.57 5.98
N ASN A 61 27.67 -3.87 4.84
CA ASN A 61 28.44 -2.63 4.65
C ASN A 61 27.56 -1.37 4.65
N LEU A 62 26.25 -1.52 4.82
CA LEU A 62 25.32 -0.39 4.84
C LEU A 62 25.18 0.15 6.26
N LYS A 63 25.20 1.48 6.38
CA LYS A 63 25.02 2.19 7.64
C LYS A 63 23.86 3.18 7.55
N PRO A 64 22.63 2.72 7.26
CA PRO A 64 21.50 3.60 7.13
C PRO A 64 21.20 4.27 8.47
N THR A 65 20.77 5.52 8.37
CA THR A 65 20.27 6.31 9.51
C THR A 65 18.77 6.15 9.67
N HIS A 66 18.05 5.88 8.58
CA HIS A 66 16.61 5.71 8.59
C HIS A 66 16.24 4.45 7.81
N VAL A 67 15.30 3.68 8.33
CA VAL A 67 14.79 2.46 7.68
C VAL A 67 13.30 2.63 7.45
N PHE A 68 12.85 2.39 6.22
CA PHE A 68 11.44 2.43 5.83
C PHE A 68 11.02 1.02 5.44
N ILE A 69 10.20 0.38 6.27
CA ILE A 69 9.70 -0.98 6.05
C ILE A 69 8.32 -0.91 5.41
N THR A 70 8.27 -1.14 4.11
CA THR A 70 7.07 -0.98 3.27
C THR A 70 6.67 -2.29 2.60
N THR A 71 6.91 -3.43 3.25
CA THR A 71 6.71 -4.76 2.67
C THR A 71 6.07 -5.73 3.64
N TRP A 72 5.41 -6.73 3.08
CA TRP A 72 4.87 -7.89 3.77
C TRP A 72 4.82 -9.08 2.79
N SER A 73 4.49 -10.27 3.30
CA SER A 73 4.35 -11.50 2.54
C SER A 73 3.05 -12.20 2.91
N ARG A 74 2.13 -12.37 1.93
CA ARG A 74 0.86 -13.09 2.13
C ARG A 74 1.13 -14.58 2.32
N GLN A 75 0.61 -15.13 3.40
CA GLN A 75 0.58 -16.56 3.70
C GLN A 75 -0.85 -17.10 3.64
N ALA A 76 -1.00 -18.42 3.79
CA ALA A 76 -2.30 -19.08 3.73
C ALA A 76 -3.14 -18.83 5.00
N THR A 77 -2.49 -18.71 6.16
CA THR A 77 -3.14 -18.49 7.46
C THR A 77 -2.56 -17.29 8.19
N GLU A 78 -3.31 -16.72 9.13
CA GLU A 78 -2.82 -15.61 9.95
C GLU A 78 -1.63 -16.00 10.85
N ALA A 79 -1.61 -17.22 11.39
CA ALA A 79 -0.48 -17.74 12.16
C ALA A 79 0.81 -17.78 11.32
N GLU A 80 0.72 -18.20 10.05
CA GLU A 80 1.86 -18.13 9.13
C GLU A 80 2.22 -16.69 8.76
N ASN A 81 1.23 -15.80 8.57
CA ASN A 81 1.49 -14.37 8.36
C ASN A 81 2.31 -13.80 9.53
N ILE A 82 1.93 -14.11 10.77
CA ILE A 82 2.67 -13.69 11.98
C ILE A 82 4.10 -14.20 11.93
N LYS A 83 4.29 -15.50 11.74
CA LYS A 83 5.63 -16.12 11.71
C LYS A 83 6.53 -15.49 10.65
N VAL A 84 6.05 -15.34 9.42
CA VAL A 84 6.85 -14.86 8.29
C VAL A 84 7.11 -13.36 8.38
N ASN A 85 6.08 -12.56 8.63
CA ASN A 85 6.21 -11.10 8.58
C ASN A 85 6.97 -10.52 9.78
N SER A 86 6.84 -11.12 10.97
CA SER A 86 7.68 -10.75 12.12
C SER A 86 9.15 -11.11 11.88
N ALA A 87 9.44 -12.31 11.37
CA ALA A 87 10.80 -12.73 11.04
C ALA A 87 11.45 -11.81 10.00
N MET A 88 10.73 -11.39 8.96
CA MET A 88 11.24 -10.44 7.97
C MET A 88 11.67 -9.11 8.58
N VAL A 89 10.90 -8.56 9.53
CA VAL A 89 11.26 -7.33 10.26
C VAL A 89 12.48 -7.58 11.14
N ARG A 90 12.45 -8.64 11.94
CA ARG A 90 13.55 -9.04 12.83
C ARG A 90 14.87 -9.19 12.10
N ASN A 91 14.86 -9.90 10.97
CA ASN A 91 16.06 -10.16 10.16
C ASN A 91 16.72 -8.87 9.68
N VAL A 92 15.94 -7.86 9.26
CA VAL A 92 16.48 -6.56 8.85
C VAL A 92 17.11 -5.83 10.03
N LEU A 93 16.40 -5.76 11.15
CA LEU A 93 16.86 -5.01 12.33
C LEU A 93 18.10 -5.67 12.95
N ASP A 94 18.12 -7.00 13.06
CA ASP A 94 19.28 -7.77 13.54
C ASP A 94 20.51 -7.59 12.64
N ALA A 95 20.33 -7.57 11.32
CA ALA A 95 21.42 -7.36 10.36
C ALA A 95 22.01 -5.93 10.41
N LEU A 96 21.20 -4.93 10.76
CA LEU A 96 21.63 -3.53 10.89
C LEU A 96 22.22 -3.20 12.27
N ARG A 97 21.83 -3.95 13.32
CA ARG A 97 22.25 -3.70 14.71
C ARG A 97 23.76 -3.52 14.88
N PRO A 98 24.65 -4.37 14.32
CA PRO A 98 26.09 -4.25 14.54
C PRO A 98 26.70 -2.91 14.09
N ALA A 99 26.06 -2.24 13.12
CA ALA A 99 26.53 -0.95 12.62
C ALA A 99 26.21 0.22 13.58
N GLY A 100 25.19 0.07 14.45
CA GLY A 100 24.77 1.09 15.41
C GLY A 100 24.38 2.43 14.78
N SER A 101 24.00 2.44 13.49
CA SER A 101 23.80 3.68 12.72
C SER A 101 22.34 4.15 12.67
N VAL A 102 21.39 3.24 12.93
CA VAL A 102 19.96 3.50 12.79
C VAL A 102 19.51 4.50 13.85
N LYS A 103 18.79 5.54 13.42
CA LYS A 103 18.21 6.59 14.26
C LYS A 103 16.68 6.53 14.28
N HIS A 104 16.09 6.06 13.17
CA HIS A 104 14.65 5.94 13.05
C HIS A 104 14.22 4.75 12.17
N VAL A 105 13.12 4.11 12.54
CA VAL A 105 12.45 3.06 11.75
C VAL A 105 10.98 3.41 11.54
N ALA A 106 10.58 3.61 10.29
CA ALA A 106 9.19 3.78 9.88
C ALA A 106 8.63 2.43 9.39
N LEU A 107 7.57 1.94 10.02
CA LEU A 107 6.89 0.68 9.68
C LEU A 107 5.52 0.98 9.07
N VAL A 108 5.23 0.43 7.89
CA VAL A 108 3.90 0.48 7.28
C VAL A 108 3.10 -0.76 7.66
N THR A 109 1.92 -0.56 8.24
CA THR A 109 0.91 -1.61 8.51
C THR A 109 -0.37 -1.33 7.71
N GLY A 110 -1.48 -0.97 8.36
CA GLY A 110 -2.75 -0.64 7.69
C GLY A 110 -3.97 -0.74 8.59
N LEU A 111 -5.15 -0.44 8.03
CA LEU A 111 -6.41 -0.44 8.79
C LEU A 111 -6.88 -1.81 9.28
N LYS A 112 -6.25 -2.92 8.86
CA LYS A 112 -6.48 -4.23 9.50
C LYS A 112 -6.08 -4.23 10.98
N HIS A 113 -5.35 -3.23 11.45
CA HIS A 113 -5.17 -2.98 12.89
C HIS A 113 -6.53 -2.82 13.60
N TYR A 114 -7.48 -2.13 12.98
CA TYR A 114 -8.81 -1.86 13.54
C TYR A 114 -9.87 -2.88 13.11
N LEU A 115 -9.66 -3.53 11.96
CA LEU A 115 -10.63 -4.43 11.32
C LEU A 115 -10.36 -5.93 11.56
N GLY A 116 -9.19 -6.28 12.09
CA GLY A 116 -8.74 -7.66 12.22
C GLY A 116 -8.17 -8.27 10.93
N PRO A 117 -7.68 -9.52 10.99
CA PRO A 117 -7.09 -10.21 9.83
C PRO A 117 -8.14 -10.53 8.75
N PHE A 118 -7.68 -10.95 7.57
CA PHE A 118 -8.57 -11.27 6.44
C PHE A 118 -9.63 -12.34 6.80
N GLU A 119 -9.29 -13.30 7.65
CA GLU A 119 -10.21 -14.38 8.08
C GLU A 119 -11.37 -13.87 8.95
N ALA A 120 -11.14 -12.79 9.70
CA ALA A 120 -12.09 -12.14 10.59
C ALA A 120 -12.67 -10.82 10.01
N TYR A 121 -12.32 -10.49 8.76
CA TYR A 121 -12.61 -9.19 8.17
C TYR A 121 -14.12 -8.92 8.11
N GLY A 122 -14.60 -7.93 8.86
CA GLY A 122 -16.02 -7.57 8.91
C GLY A 122 -16.91 -8.60 9.63
N LYS A 123 -16.33 -9.51 10.42
CA LYS A 123 -17.07 -10.46 11.29
C LYS A 123 -17.00 -10.00 12.75
N GLY A 124 -18.10 -10.16 13.48
CA GLY A 124 -18.18 -9.75 14.89
C GLY A 124 -18.61 -8.30 15.08
N THR A 125 -18.20 -7.69 16.20
CA THR A 125 -18.52 -6.29 16.50
C THR A 125 -17.75 -5.38 15.56
N LEU A 126 -18.46 -4.71 14.67
CA LEU A 126 -17.87 -3.75 13.75
C LEU A 126 -17.25 -2.59 14.55
N PRO A 127 -15.97 -2.25 14.30
CA PRO A 127 -15.31 -1.16 15.01
C PRO A 127 -15.99 0.18 14.72
N GLN A 128 -16.00 1.07 15.71
CA GLN A 128 -16.52 2.42 15.52
C GLN A 128 -15.62 3.20 14.55
N THR A 129 -16.25 3.80 13.52
CA THR A 129 -15.66 4.78 12.61
C THR A 129 -15.93 6.22 13.10
N PRO A 130 -15.07 7.20 12.77
CA PRO A 130 -13.80 7.06 12.05
C PRO A 130 -12.75 6.34 12.90
N PHE A 131 -11.84 5.59 12.28
CA PHE A 131 -10.75 4.92 12.99
C PHE A 131 -9.75 5.92 13.56
N ARG A 132 -9.37 5.71 14.82
CA ARG A 132 -8.48 6.58 15.59
C ARG A 132 -7.38 5.74 16.24
N GLU A 133 -6.19 6.30 16.36
CA GLU A 133 -5.02 5.57 16.86
C GLU A 133 -5.18 5.11 18.32
N GLU A 134 -6.05 5.72 19.12
CA GLU A 134 -6.35 5.28 20.49
C GLU A 134 -7.19 4.00 20.59
N GLN A 135 -7.78 3.51 19.48
CA GLN A 135 -8.63 2.31 19.52
C GLN A 135 -7.86 1.01 19.81
N GLY A 136 -6.52 1.06 19.88
CA GLY A 136 -5.69 -0.04 20.34
C GLY A 136 -5.80 -1.32 19.50
N ARG A 137 -5.20 -2.40 20.02
CA ARG A 137 -5.26 -3.74 19.41
C ARG A 137 -6.60 -4.40 19.71
N LEU A 138 -7.13 -5.10 18.73
CA LEU A 138 -8.22 -6.07 18.92
C LEU A 138 -7.71 -7.34 19.62
N ASP A 139 -8.58 -8.05 20.33
CA ASP A 139 -8.31 -9.36 20.92
C ASP A 139 -8.37 -10.49 19.86
N VAL A 140 -7.53 -10.37 18.84
CA VAL A 140 -7.35 -11.35 17.75
C VAL A 140 -5.88 -11.39 17.33
N GLU A 141 -5.46 -12.52 16.77
CA GLU A 141 -4.15 -12.62 16.13
C GLU A 141 -4.07 -11.70 14.90
N ASN A 142 -2.96 -10.96 14.79
CA ASN A 142 -2.71 -10.07 13.66
C ASN A 142 -1.20 -9.87 13.44
N PHE A 143 -0.70 -10.15 12.23
CA PHE A 143 0.72 -9.99 11.93
C PHE A 143 1.21 -8.54 12.05
N TYR A 144 0.32 -7.54 11.95
CA TYR A 144 0.69 -6.14 12.22
C TYR A 144 1.17 -5.96 13.65
N TYR A 145 0.54 -6.62 14.62
CA TYR A 145 0.93 -6.52 16.03
C TYR A 145 2.30 -7.15 16.24
N ALA A 146 2.54 -8.30 15.62
CA ALA A 146 3.83 -8.97 15.68
C ALA A 146 4.95 -8.13 15.03
N GLN A 147 4.70 -7.48 13.89
CA GLN A 147 5.67 -6.55 13.28
C GLN A 147 5.95 -5.32 14.15
N GLU A 148 4.90 -4.73 14.75
CA GLU A 148 5.02 -3.64 15.72
C GLU A 148 5.92 -4.07 16.90
N ASP A 149 5.66 -5.26 17.48
CA ASP A 149 6.41 -5.78 18.62
C ASP A 149 7.90 -6.00 18.31
N GLU A 150 8.25 -6.48 17.11
CA GLU A 150 9.65 -6.59 16.67
C GLU A 150 10.35 -5.22 16.58
N VAL A 151 9.65 -4.21 16.03
CA VAL A 151 10.20 -2.85 15.95
C VAL A 151 10.38 -2.26 17.34
N PHE A 152 9.41 -2.43 18.23
CA PHE A 152 9.45 -1.86 19.58
C PHE A 152 10.56 -2.49 20.42
N ALA A 153 10.68 -3.82 20.40
CA ALA A 153 11.73 -4.54 21.11
C ALA A 153 13.14 -4.17 20.59
N ALA A 154 13.29 -4.03 19.27
CA ALA A 154 14.55 -3.59 18.69
C ALA A 154 14.85 -2.11 19.02
N ALA A 155 13.85 -1.24 19.02
CA ALA A 155 14.01 0.18 19.39
C ALA A 155 14.48 0.33 20.84
N GLU A 156 13.87 -0.42 21.77
CA GLU A 156 14.27 -0.43 23.18
C GLU A 156 15.72 -0.92 23.36
N LYS A 157 16.10 -1.96 22.61
CA LYS A 157 17.43 -2.55 22.68
C LYS A 157 18.53 -1.69 22.03
N ASP A 158 18.23 -1.09 20.87
CA ASP A 158 19.22 -0.49 19.98
C ASP A 158 19.18 1.05 19.99
N GLY A 159 18.19 1.67 20.65
CA GLY A 159 18.14 3.11 20.95
C GLY A 159 17.63 4.01 19.82
N PHE A 160 17.06 3.45 18.75
CA PHE A 160 16.43 4.24 17.68
C PHE A 160 14.97 4.60 18.01
N THR A 161 14.44 5.62 17.33
CA THR A 161 13.01 5.99 17.41
C THR A 161 12.20 5.26 16.34
N TRP A 162 10.89 5.17 16.49
CA TRP A 162 10.04 4.53 15.50
C TRP A 162 8.78 5.33 15.15
N SER A 163 8.19 5.03 14.00
CA SER A 163 6.82 5.44 13.66
C SER A 163 6.09 4.28 12.99
N VAL A 164 4.79 4.16 13.23
CA VAL A 164 3.92 3.18 12.55
C VAL A 164 2.90 3.92 11.70
N HIS A 165 2.73 3.52 10.45
CA HIS A 165 1.84 4.18 9.50
C HIS A 165 0.72 3.21 9.08
N ARG A 166 -0.53 3.60 9.31
CA ARG A 166 -1.73 2.79 9.10
C ARG A 166 -2.54 3.36 7.94
N PRO A 167 -2.16 3.08 6.68
CA PRO A 167 -2.91 3.54 5.52
C PRO A 167 -4.25 2.81 5.39
N HIS A 168 -5.23 3.50 4.78
CA HIS A 168 -6.36 2.87 4.11
C HIS A 168 -5.86 2.12 2.85
N THR A 169 -6.76 1.56 2.05
CA THR A 169 -6.50 1.09 0.69
C THR A 169 -5.60 2.06 -0.07
N VAL A 170 -4.42 1.58 -0.45
CA VAL A 170 -3.39 2.39 -1.10
C VAL A 170 -3.60 2.41 -2.61
N THR A 171 -3.59 3.60 -3.21
CA THR A 171 -3.54 3.80 -4.66
C THR A 171 -2.11 4.13 -5.09
N GLY A 172 -1.65 3.49 -6.16
CA GLY A 172 -0.30 3.68 -6.72
C GLY A 172 -0.02 2.69 -7.84
N VAL A 173 1.22 2.68 -8.35
CA VAL A 173 1.64 1.79 -9.44
C VAL A 173 2.78 0.88 -8.99
N ALA A 174 2.56 -0.44 -9.07
CA ALA A 174 3.60 -1.45 -9.08
C ALA A 174 3.12 -2.72 -9.79
N VAL A 175 3.87 -3.18 -10.78
CA VAL A 175 3.59 -4.41 -11.53
C VAL A 175 3.97 -5.62 -10.69
N GLY A 176 3.11 -6.65 -10.69
CA GLY A 176 3.28 -7.87 -9.90
C GLY A 176 3.02 -7.68 -8.40
N ASN A 177 2.42 -6.55 -8.00
CA ASN A 177 2.03 -6.32 -6.61
C ASN A 177 0.77 -7.10 -6.24
N ALA A 178 0.72 -7.64 -5.02
CA ALA A 178 -0.42 -8.45 -4.57
C ALA A 178 -1.70 -7.64 -4.34
N MET A 179 -1.59 -6.32 -4.16
CA MET A 179 -2.70 -5.44 -3.78
C MET A 179 -2.68 -4.13 -4.61
N ASN A 180 -3.43 -4.08 -5.70
CA ASN A 180 -3.41 -2.94 -6.63
C ASN A 180 -4.80 -2.58 -7.16
N MET A 181 -5.63 -1.96 -6.32
CA MET A 181 -7.00 -1.57 -6.69
C MET A 181 -7.02 -0.60 -7.87
N ALA A 182 -6.27 0.50 -7.84
CA ALA A 182 -6.32 1.51 -8.89
C ALA A 182 -5.93 0.93 -10.27
N THR A 183 -4.88 0.10 -10.35
CA THR A 183 -4.52 -0.55 -11.62
C THR A 183 -5.57 -1.56 -12.05
N THR A 184 -6.15 -2.32 -11.11
CA THR A 184 -7.24 -3.27 -11.40
C THR A 184 -8.43 -2.56 -12.02
N LEU A 185 -8.86 -1.43 -11.44
CA LEU A 185 -9.97 -0.63 -11.97
C LEU A 185 -9.64 -0.01 -13.34
N ALA A 186 -8.41 0.44 -13.56
CA ALA A 186 -7.97 0.98 -14.85
C ALA A 186 -8.02 -0.09 -15.97
N VAL A 187 -7.54 -1.30 -15.69
CA VAL A 187 -7.58 -2.42 -16.62
C VAL A 187 -9.02 -2.87 -16.88
N TYR A 188 -9.84 -2.99 -15.83
CA TYR A 188 -11.26 -3.31 -15.96
C TYR A 188 -12.01 -2.29 -16.82
N ALA A 189 -11.83 -0.99 -16.58
CA ALA A 189 -12.40 0.07 -17.39
C ALA A 189 -11.94 -0.01 -18.86
N THR A 190 -10.64 -0.22 -19.09
CA THR A 190 -10.08 -0.37 -20.45
C THR A 190 -10.74 -1.52 -21.20
N ILE A 191 -10.92 -2.67 -20.54
CA ILE A 191 -11.58 -3.83 -21.14
C ILE A 191 -13.05 -3.57 -21.40
N CYS A 192 -13.77 -2.94 -20.46
CA CYS A 192 -15.17 -2.54 -20.68
C CYS A 192 -15.31 -1.63 -21.90
N LYS A 193 -14.39 -0.68 -22.07
CA LYS A 193 -14.35 0.20 -23.24
C LYS A 193 -14.10 -0.56 -24.54
N HIS A 194 -13.13 -1.45 -24.55
CA HIS A 194 -12.76 -2.22 -25.74
C HIS A 194 -13.85 -3.21 -26.17
N THR A 195 -14.49 -3.87 -25.20
CA THR A 195 -15.51 -4.92 -25.46
C THR A 195 -16.93 -4.36 -25.58
N GLY A 196 -17.16 -3.13 -25.14
CA GLY A 196 -18.49 -2.52 -25.06
C GLY A 196 -19.38 -3.09 -23.94
N ARG A 197 -18.84 -3.95 -23.06
CA ARG A 197 -19.62 -4.47 -21.93
C ARG A 197 -19.83 -3.37 -20.86
N PRO A 198 -20.93 -3.42 -20.08
CA PRO A 198 -21.20 -2.42 -19.05
C PRO A 198 -20.08 -2.30 -18.00
N PHE A 199 -19.82 -1.08 -17.53
CA PHE A 199 -18.86 -0.81 -16.45
C PHE A 199 -19.56 -0.87 -15.08
N VAL A 200 -19.68 -2.09 -14.56
CA VAL A 200 -20.49 -2.43 -13.37
C VAL A 200 -19.66 -2.35 -12.10
N PHE A 201 -20.16 -1.61 -11.10
CA PHE A 201 -19.52 -1.54 -9.80
C PHE A 201 -19.49 -2.92 -9.11
N PRO A 202 -18.33 -3.38 -8.63
CA PRO A 202 -18.19 -4.76 -8.15
C PRO A 202 -18.48 -4.95 -6.66
N GLY A 203 -18.54 -3.85 -5.91
CA GLY A 203 -18.57 -3.87 -4.45
C GLY A 203 -19.97 -4.03 -3.83
N SER A 204 -20.01 -3.92 -2.51
CA SER A 204 -21.24 -3.99 -1.72
C SER A 204 -22.07 -2.72 -1.83
N ARG A 205 -23.37 -2.83 -1.54
CA ARG A 205 -24.26 -1.67 -1.41
C ARG A 205 -23.80 -0.70 -0.32
N VAL A 206 -23.22 -1.24 0.76
CA VAL A 206 -22.69 -0.44 1.87
C VAL A 206 -21.55 0.45 1.38
N GLN A 207 -20.56 -0.10 0.67
CA GLN A 207 -19.45 0.69 0.12
C GLN A 207 -19.90 1.66 -0.98
N TRP A 208 -20.87 1.28 -1.80
CA TRP A 208 -21.46 2.16 -2.82
C TRP A 208 -22.07 3.43 -2.23
N ASP A 209 -22.88 3.27 -1.17
CA ASP A 209 -23.65 4.35 -0.58
C ASP A 209 -22.94 5.07 0.56
N SER A 210 -21.97 4.48 1.26
CA SER A 210 -21.32 5.07 2.45
C SER A 210 -20.19 6.03 2.13
N LEU A 211 -19.75 6.78 3.14
CA LEU A 211 -18.54 7.60 3.04
C LEU A 211 -17.30 6.71 3.19
N THR A 212 -16.24 7.06 2.47
CA THR A 212 -14.94 6.41 2.55
C THR A 212 -13.81 7.38 2.27
N ASP A 213 -12.62 7.08 2.78
CA ASP A 213 -11.37 7.71 2.39
C ASP A 213 -10.41 6.69 1.75
N MET A 214 -9.29 7.19 1.22
CA MET A 214 -8.25 6.37 0.61
C MET A 214 -6.87 6.96 0.87
N THR A 215 -5.83 6.23 0.49
CA THR A 215 -4.43 6.66 0.68
C THR A 215 -3.66 6.63 -0.63
N ASP A 216 -3.22 7.78 -1.13
CA ASP A 216 -2.24 7.85 -2.20
C ASP A 216 -0.86 7.42 -1.66
N ALA A 217 -0.14 6.57 -2.41
CA ALA A 217 1.17 6.09 -2.00
C ALA A 217 2.19 7.21 -1.73
N ARG A 218 2.09 8.33 -2.46
CA ARG A 218 2.94 9.52 -2.27
C ARG A 218 2.55 10.29 -1.02
N GLN A 219 1.27 10.30 -0.67
CA GLN A 219 0.78 10.88 0.59
C GLN A 219 1.32 10.08 1.81
N LEU A 220 1.32 8.75 1.71
CA LEU A 220 1.97 7.88 2.71
C LEU A 220 3.49 8.08 2.76
N ALA A 221 4.17 8.23 1.62
CA ALA A 221 5.60 8.57 1.59
C ALA A 221 5.89 9.90 2.31
N LYS A 222 5.07 10.94 2.09
CA LYS A 222 5.20 12.22 2.79
C LYS A 222 5.07 12.07 4.30
N GLN A 223 4.10 11.29 4.80
CA GLN A 223 3.94 11.09 6.23
C GLN A 223 5.10 10.29 6.84
N GLN A 224 5.61 9.27 6.15
CA GLN A 224 6.80 8.54 6.59
C GLN A 224 8.01 9.46 6.73
N LEU A 225 8.28 10.30 5.72
CA LEU A 225 9.39 11.26 5.77
C LEU A 225 9.19 12.29 6.89
N TRP A 226 7.97 12.82 7.04
CA TRP A 226 7.62 13.76 8.10
C TRP A 226 7.87 13.15 9.49
N ALA A 227 7.35 11.95 9.77
CA ALA A 227 7.50 11.30 11.07
C ALA A 227 8.97 10.96 11.37
N ALA A 228 9.71 10.52 10.35
CA ALA A 228 11.13 10.21 10.43
C ALA A 228 12.02 11.43 10.75
N THR A 229 11.54 12.65 10.48
CA THR A 229 12.32 13.90 10.62
C THR A 229 11.72 14.88 11.63
N THR A 230 10.60 14.52 12.28
CA THR A 230 9.91 15.36 13.26
C THR A 230 10.06 14.76 14.66
N PRO A 231 10.86 15.36 15.57
CA PRO A 231 11.09 14.80 16.90
C PRO A 231 9.82 14.52 17.72
N ALA A 232 8.80 15.38 17.59
CA ALA A 232 7.52 15.22 18.30
C ALA A 232 6.69 14.02 17.79
N ALA A 233 6.99 13.50 16.60
CA ALA A 233 6.33 12.33 16.01
C ALA A 233 7.02 11.00 16.37
N ALA A 234 8.13 11.05 17.11
CA ALA A 234 8.87 9.86 17.51
C ALA A 234 8.03 8.96 18.44
N ASN A 235 8.13 7.65 18.20
CA ASN A 235 7.49 6.58 18.96
C ASN A 235 5.96 6.68 18.96
N GLN A 236 5.39 6.97 17.78
CA GLN A 236 3.96 7.14 17.57
C GLN A 236 3.46 6.30 16.39
N ALA A 237 2.25 5.77 16.53
CA ALA A 237 1.47 5.27 15.40
C ALA A 237 0.59 6.40 14.84
N PHE A 238 0.43 6.42 13.52
CA PHE A 238 -0.37 7.39 12.77
C PHE A 238 -1.23 6.70 11.73
N ASN A 239 -2.48 7.10 11.68
CA ASN A 239 -3.35 6.90 10.53
C ASN A 239 -2.88 7.77 9.36
N ILE A 240 -3.18 7.35 8.13
CA ILE A 240 -2.85 8.14 6.94
C ILE A 240 -3.85 7.95 5.80
N THR A 241 -4.46 9.06 5.43
CA THR A 241 -5.37 9.16 4.28
C THR A 241 -5.08 10.42 3.49
N ASN A 242 -5.77 10.54 2.37
CA ASN A 242 -5.71 11.64 1.43
C ASN A 242 -6.19 12.98 2.01
N GLY A 243 -7.02 12.93 3.07
CA GLY A 243 -7.54 14.10 3.76
C GLY A 243 -8.91 14.59 3.26
N ASP A 244 -9.47 13.96 2.22
CA ASP A 244 -10.86 14.05 1.81
C ASP A 244 -11.64 12.75 2.09
N ILE A 245 -12.95 12.81 1.89
CA ILE A 245 -13.88 11.69 1.93
C ILE A 245 -14.79 11.74 0.70
N PHE A 246 -15.23 10.59 0.21
CA PHE A 246 -16.12 10.50 -0.94
C PHE A 246 -17.08 9.31 -0.81
N ARG A 247 -17.97 9.13 -1.79
CA ARG A 247 -18.80 7.93 -1.94
C ARG A 247 -18.42 7.21 -3.23
N TRP A 248 -18.33 5.89 -3.20
CA TRP A 248 -17.96 5.11 -4.39
C TRP A 248 -18.89 5.38 -5.57
N LYS A 249 -20.18 5.63 -5.35
CA LYS A 249 -21.09 6.02 -6.45
C LYS A 249 -20.67 7.25 -7.23
N TRP A 250 -20.08 8.23 -6.55
CA TRP A 250 -19.53 9.41 -7.21
C TRP A 250 -18.20 9.08 -7.88
N MET A 251 -17.28 8.44 -7.15
CA MET A 251 -15.95 8.08 -7.67
C MET A 251 -16.03 7.17 -8.90
N TRP A 252 -16.98 6.23 -8.92
CA TRP A 252 -17.19 5.31 -10.04
C TRP A 252 -17.60 6.06 -11.31
N GLY A 253 -18.46 7.07 -11.17
CA GLY A 253 -18.79 8.00 -12.27
C GLY A 253 -17.58 8.79 -12.75
N ARG A 254 -16.72 9.26 -11.83
CA ARG A 254 -15.48 9.97 -12.18
C ARG A 254 -14.48 9.09 -12.93
N ILE A 255 -14.33 7.83 -12.51
CA ILE A 255 -13.49 6.86 -13.21
C ILE A 255 -14.07 6.54 -14.59
N ALA A 256 -15.38 6.33 -14.70
CA ALA A 256 -16.03 6.08 -15.99
C ALA A 256 -15.80 7.25 -16.97
N GLU A 257 -16.05 8.49 -16.52
CA GLU A 257 -15.80 9.71 -17.31
C GLU A 257 -14.35 9.80 -17.79
N TYR A 258 -13.37 9.54 -16.91
CA TYR A 258 -11.94 9.55 -17.26
C TYR A 258 -11.61 8.57 -18.39
N PHE A 259 -12.21 7.39 -18.39
CA PHE A 259 -12.01 6.40 -19.45
C PHE A 259 -12.91 6.62 -20.68
N GLY A 260 -13.82 7.59 -20.65
CA GLY A 260 -14.81 7.81 -21.72
C GLY A 260 -15.85 6.68 -21.77
N LEU A 261 -16.30 6.25 -20.60
CA LEU A 261 -17.35 5.25 -20.37
C LEU A 261 -18.55 5.91 -19.69
N GLU A 262 -19.69 5.23 -19.79
CA GLU A 262 -20.83 5.46 -18.90
C GLU A 262 -20.80 4.40 -17.79
N ALA A 263 -20.97 4.84 -16.54
CA ALA A 263 -21.10 3.94 -15.41
C ALA A 263 -22.45 3.22 -15.48
N ALA A 264 -22.45 1.89 -15.37
CA ALA A 264 -23.69 1.14 -15.28
C ALA A 264 -24.41 1.43 -13.96
N ASP A 265 -25.72 1.20 -13.93
CA ASP A 265 -26.50 1.21 -12.68
C ASP A 265 -25.91 0.21 -11.67
N PHE A 266 -26.08 0.51 -10.38
CA PHE A 266 -25.67 -0.41 -9.32
C PHE A 266 -26.38 -1.76 -9.52
N PRO A 267 -25.65 -2.88 -9.54
CA PRO A 267 -26.22 -4.17 -9.93
C PRO A 267 -27.23 -4.69 -8.90
N ALA A 268 -28.22 -5.44 -9.38
CA ALA A 268 -29.26 -6.05 -8.52
C ALA A 268 -28.72 -7.17 -7.62
N ALA A 269 -27.61 -7.80 -8.00
CA ALA A 269 -26.89 -8.82 -7.26
C ALA A 269 -25.39 -8.49 -7.22
N PRO A 270 -24.63 -8.98 -6.22
CA PRO A 270 -23.18 -8.79 -6.18
C PRO A 270 -22.49 -9.21 -7.48
N ALA A 271 -21.60 -8.38 -7.99
CA ALA A 271 -20.89 -8.59 -9.24
C ALA A 271 -19.36 -8.48 -9.04
N PRO A 272 -18.72 -9.39 -8.29
CA PRO A 272 -17.30 -9.28 -7.97
C PRO A 272 -16.42 -9.30 -9.23
N LEU A 273 -15.34 -8.51 -9.23
CA LEU A 273 -14.36 -8.46 -10.32
C LEU A 273 -13.70 -9.81 -10.59
N GLU A 274 -13.52 -10.68 -9.58
CA GLU A 274 -13.02 -12.04 -9.81
C GLU A 274 -13.87 -12.80 -10.83
N THR A 275 -15.19 -12.62 -10.78
CA THR A 275 -16.10 -13.23 -11.76
C THR A 275 -16.17 -12.41 -13.04
N GLN A 276 -16.27 -11.08 -12.94
CA GLN A 276 -16.40 -10.21 -14.12
C GLN A 276 -15.16 -10.26 -15.04
N MET A 277 -13.98 -10.55 -14.49
CA MET A 277 -12.70 -10.53 -15.20
C MET A 277 -12.08 -11.91 -15.42
N ALA A 278 -12.77 -13.00 -15.08
CA ALA A 278 -12.22 -14.37 -15.13
C ALA A 278 -11.68 -14.75 -16.53
N ASP A 279 -12.36 -14.32 -17.59
CA ASP A 279 -12.05 -14.68 -18.98
C ASP A 279 -11.42 -13.53 -19.79
N ASP A 280 -10.99 -12.45 -19.12
CA ASP A 280 -10.56 -11.21 -19.78
C ASP A 280 -9.16 -11.27 -20.41
N GLN A 281 -8.36 -12.30 -20.12
CA GLN A 281 -6.99 -12.42 -20.62
C GLN A 281 -6.92 -12.32 -22.15
N LYS A 282 -7.89 -12.91 -22.86
CA LYS A 282 -7.91 -12.85 -24.33
C LYS A 282 -8.11 -11.42 -24.85
N ALA A 283 -9.07 -10.68 -24.28
CA ALA A 283 -9.32 -9.29 -24.64
C ALA A 283 -8.12 -8.41 -24.27
N TRP A 284 -7.52 -8.63 -23.10
CA TRP A 284 -6.33 -7.89 -22.68
C TRP A 284 -5.14 -8.10 -23.62
N SER A 285 -4.88 -9.34 -24.06
CA SER A 285 -3.81 -9.63 -25.03
C SER A 285 -4.02 -8.91 -26.37
N GLN A 286 -5.26 -8.75 -26.82
CA GLN A 286 -5.58 -7.99 -28.03
C GLN A 286 -5.30 -6.50 -27.84
N ILE A 287 -5.80 -5.91 -26.74
CA ILE A 287 -5.53 -4.51 -26.36
C ILE A 287 -4.02 -4.26 -26.26
N ALA A 288 -3.29 -5.16 -25.60
CA ALA A 288 -1.84 -5.05 -25.42
C ALA A 288 -1.10 -5.05 -26.76
N ALA A 289 -1.50 -5.90 -27.71
CA ALA A 289 -0.92 -5.95 -29.05
C ALA A 289 -1.26 -4.71 -29.87
N GLU A 290 -2.52 -4.27 -29.88
CA GLU A 290 -3.01 -3.11 -30.63
C GLU A 290 -2.34 -1.80 -30.19
N HIS A 291 -2.13 -1.63 -28.88
CA HIS A 291 -1.58 -0.42 -28.30
C HIS A 291 -0.08 -0.48 -27.97
N GLY A 292 0.59 -1.63 -28.21
CA GLY A 292 2.01 -1.81 -27.91
C GLY A 292 2.33 -1.70 -26.42
N LEU A 293 1.49 -2.29 -25.56
CA LEU A 293 1.65 -2.25 -24.11
C LEU A 293 2.81 -3.14 -23.64
N GLN A 294 3.42 -2.78 -22.52
CA GLN A 294 4.58 -3.49 -21.96
C GLN A 294 4.22 -4.81 -21.27
N GLU A 295 2.97 -4.99 -20.84
CA GLU A 295 2.54 -6.15 -20.07
C GLU A 295 1.26 -6.75 -20.66
N SER A 296 1.42 -7.92 -21.29
CA SER A 296 0.32 -8.66 -21.93
C SER A 296 -0.30 -9.72 -21.04
N ASP A 297 0.34 -10.07 -19.92
CA ASP A 297 -0.22 -10.99 -18.92
C ASP A 297 -1.03 -10.17 -17.90
N ILE A 298 -2.37 -10.29 -17.98
CA ILE A 298 -3.28 -9.49 -17.16
C ILE A 298 -3.05 -9.76 -15.67
N SER A 299 -2.68 -10.99 -15.30
CA SER A 299 -2.53 -11.43 -13.91
C SER A 299 -1.38 -10.72 -13.19
N ARG A 300 -0.45 -10.10 -13.94
CA ARG A 300 0.64 -9.28 -13.40
C ARG A 300 0.22 -7.85 -13.11
N LEU A 301 -0.93 -7.40 -13.62
CA LEU A 301 -1.44 -6.03 -13.45
C LEU A 301 -2.56 -5.95 -12.41
N ILE A 302 -3.44 -6.96 -12.38
CA ILE A 302 -4.69 -6.90 -11.63
C ILE A 302 -4.67 -7.77 -10.38
N SER A 303 -5.42 -7.33 -9.37
CA SER A 303 -5.74 -8.09 -8.16
C SER A 303 -7.25 -8.00 -7.87
N PRO A 304 -8.10 -8.73 -8.64
CA PRO A 304 -9.56 -8.66 -8.50
C PRO A 304 -10.02 -9.03 -7.10
N TRP A 305 -9.52 -10.15 -6.56
CA TRP A 305 -9.83 -10.62 -5.20
C TRP A 305 -9.64 -9.54 -4.12
N HIS A 306 -8.57 -8.74 -4.25
CA HIS A 306 -8.27 -7.69 -3.28
C HIS A 306 -9.21 -6.49 -3.46
N THR A 307 -9.45 -6.11 -4.71
CA THR A 307 -10.40 -5.03 -5.03
C THR A 307 -11.79 -5.37 -4.53
N ASP A 308 -12.22 -6.63 -4.71
CA ASP A 308 -13.49 -7.15 -4.19
C ASP A 308 -13.50 -7.21 -2.66
N ALA A 309 -12.40 -7.59 -2.01
CA ALA A 309 -12.31 -7.57 -0.55
C ALA A 309 -12.47 -6.15 0.03
N ASP A 310 -11.92 -5.14 -0.65
CA ASP A 310 -11.97 -3.75 -0.19
C ASP A 310 -13.32 -3.06 -0.51
N LEU A 311 -13.83 -3.25 -1.73
CA LEU A 311 -15.11 -2.70 -2.16
C LEU A 311 -16.32 -3.52 -1.67
N GLY A 312 -16.09 -4.76 -1.23
CA GLY A 312 -17.11 -5.66 -0.72
C GLY A 312 -17.40 -5.52 0.78
N ARG A 313 -16.69 -4.62 1.50
CA ARG A 313 -16.83 -4.46 2.94
C ARG A 313 -18.29 -4.22 3.35
N PRO A 314 -18.78 -4.84 4.43
CA PRO A 314 -20.14 -4.65 4.94
C PRO A 314 -20.26 -3.44 5.89
N ILE A 315 -19.26 -2.56 5.91
CA ILE A 315 -19.12 -1.43 6.84
C ILE A 315 -18.60 -0.22 6.05
N GLU A 316 -18.96 0.99 6.48
CA GLU A 316 -18.23 2.20 6.08
C GLU A 316 -16.80 2.20 6.63
N VAL A 317 -15.86 2.83 5.93
CA VAL A 317 -14.47 2.90 6.39
C VAL A 317 -13.94 4.31 6.20
N VAL A 318 -13.76 5.00 7.32
CA VAL A 318 -13.24 6.36 7.40
C VAL A 318 -12.24 6.41 8.54
N THR A 319 -11.23 7.26 8.42
CA THR A 319 -10.08 7.33 9.28
C THR A 319 -9.88 8.77 9.76
N ASP A 320 -9.62 8.94 11.04
CA ASP A 320 -9.30 10.25 11.62
C ASP A 320 -7.82 10.58 11.37
N MET A 321 -7.57 11.82 10.93
CA MET A 321 -6.23 12.38 10.68
C MET A 321 -5.83 13.44 11.72
N THR A 322 -6.65 13.65 12.76
CA THR A 322 -6.48 14.74 13.74
C THR A 322 -5.15 14.65 14.45
N LYS A 323 -4.72 13.44 14.87
CA LYS A 323 -3.43 13.23 15.53
C LYS A 323 -2.26 13.76 14.69
N SER A 324 -2.18 13.35 13.43
CA SER A 324 -1.13 13.80 12.50
C SER A 324 -1.19 15.31 12.27
N ARG A 325 -2.40 15.87 12.08
CA ARG A 325 -2.62 17.30 11.83
C ARG A 325 -2.21 18.18 13.01
N LEU A 326 -2.57 17.79 14.23
CA LEU A 326 -2.19 18.51 15.45
C LEU A 326 -0.66 18.50 15.69
N MET A 327 0.05 17.52 15.12
CA MET A 327 1.52 17.45 15.13
C MET A 327 2.18 18.12 13.92
N GLY A 328 1.41 18.78 13.05
CA GLY A 328 1.93 19.58 11.94
C GLY A 328 2.01 18.86 10.59
N PHE A 329 1.41 17.67 10.43
CA PHE A 329 1.26 17.04 9.12
C PHE A 329 -0.07 17.47 8.45
N ASP A 330 0.02 18.40 7.50
CA ASP A 330 -1.12 19.05 6.85
C ASP A 330 -1.25 18.74 5.34
N ALA A 331 -0.41 17.83 4.82
CA ALA A 331 -0.45 17.45 3.42
C ALA A 331 -1.83 16.88 3.02
N TYR A 332 -2.25 17.18 1.80
CA TYR A 332 -3.55 16.80 1.24
C TYR A 332 -3.40 16.29 -0.20
N GLN A 333 -4.25 15.35 -0.59
CA GLN A 333 -4.36 14.83 -1.95
C GLN A 333 -5.83 14.55 -2.25
N ALA A 334 -6.43 15.20 -3.25
CA ALA A 334 -7.79 14.84 -3.67
C ALA A 334 -7.81 13.40 -4.19
N SER A 335 -8.77 12.59 -3.72
CA SER A 335 -8.80 11.14 -3.98
C SER A 335 -9.07 10.79 -5.44
N ASP A 336 -9.88 11.56 -6.16
CA ASP A 336 -10.11 11.35 -7.60
C ASP A 336 -8.84 11.63 -8.40
N GLN A 337 -8.15 12.73 -8.08
CA GLN A 337 -6.87 13.05 -8.68
C GLN A 337 -5.78 12.02 -8.32
N ALA A 338 -5.85 11.35 -7.16
CA ALA A 338 -4.96 10.24 -6.83
C ALA A 338 -5.14 9.08 -7.82
N PHE A 339 -6.39 8.69 -8.13
CA PHE A 339 -6.68 7.69 -9.16
C PHE A 339 -6.19 8.14 -10.54
N PHE A 340 -6.50 9.37 -10.95
CA PHE A 340 -6.10 9.87 -12.26
C PHE A 340 -4.59 9.93 -12.44
N ASN A 341 -3.86 10.33 -11.39
CA ASN A 341 -2.40 10.29 -11.40
C ASN A 341 -1.85 8.87 -11.58
N VAL A 342 -2.49 7.87 -10.96
CA VAL A 342 -2.16 6.46 -11.19
C VAL A 342 -2.43 6.07 -12.64
N PHE A 343 -3.58 6.43 -13.19
CA PHE A 343 -3.96 6.10 -14.56
C PHE A 343 -3.01 6.75 -15.59
N GLU A 344 -2.67 8.03 -15.42
CA GLU A 344 -1.69 8.73 -16.25
C GLU A 344 -0.29 8.11 -16.13
N ARG A 345 0.09 7.66 -14.94
CA ARG A 345 1.35 6.93 -14.76
C ARG A 345 1.33 5.57 -15.47
N LEU A 346 0.22 4.85 -15.43
CA LEU A 346 0.05 3.58 -16.16
C LEU A 346 0.15 3.81 -17.68
N ARG A 347 -0.46 4.86 -18.22
CA ARG A 347 -0.32 5.26 -19.64
C ARG A 347 1.12 5.60 -20.01
N THR A 348 1.79 6.40 -19.18
CA THR A 348 3.20 6.78 -19.40
C THR A 348 4.12 5.55 -19.45
N LEU A 349 3.83 4.54 -18.62
CA LEU A 349 4.55 3.26 -18.59
C LEU A 349 4.06 2.26 -19.66
N ARG A 350 3.06 2.65 -20.48
CA ARG A 350 2.38 1.80 -21.47
C ARG A 350 1.87 0.49 -20.85
N LEU A 351 1.28 0.58 -19.65
CA LEU A 351 0.62 -0.54 -18.97
C LEU A 351 -0.90 -0.55 -19.22
N ILE A 352 -1.45 0.58 -19.66
CA ILE A 352 -2.78 0.73 -20.24
C ILE A 352 -2.66 1.65 -21.47
N PRO A 353 -3.61 1.64 -22.41
CA PRO A 353 -3.68 2.62 -23.51
C PRO A 353 -3.84 4.06 -23.00
#